data_AF-A0A8T4RR35-F1
#
_entry.id   AF-A0A8T4RR35-F1
#
_cell.length_a   1.000
_cell.length_b   1.000
_cell.length_c   1.000
_cell.angle_alpha   90.00
_cell.angle_beta   90.00
_cell.angle_gamma   90.00
#
_symmetry.space_group_name_H-M   'P 1'
#
loop_
_entity.id
_entity.type
_entity.pdbx_description
1 polymer ?
#
loop_
_entity_poly.entity_id
_entity_poly.type
_entity_poly.pdbx_seq_one_letter_code
_entity_poly.pdbx_strand_id
1 'polypeptide(L)'
;MNTKAQIVGQIFIFLLAIAIFSLIMVYGYKAITGFTERGETVALLELQNKLERQISAMALDYGSTDKMELQLSSEYEQICFVDHDQLQALNEQTYPGISPFILDALESGSQQNVFLVPLSDTPIQVSKIVLEQPQKGILCVETTRGRVDLLLEGTGSATKISLWS
;
A
#
# COMPACT_ATOMS: atom_id res chain seq x y z
N MET A 1 -16.41 50.63 -44.24
CA MET A 1 -16.62 49.37 -43.48
C MET A 1 -15.29 48.97 -42.85
N ASN A 2 -15.20 49.06 -41.52
CA ASN A 2 -13.97 48.96 -40.73
C ASN A 2 -13.58 47.49 -40.45
N THR A 3 -13.18 46.74 -41.47
CA THR A 3 -12.80 45.33 -41.32
C THR A 3 -11.53 45.13 -40.47
N LYS A 4 -10.62 46.11 -40.46
CA LYS A 4 -9.36 46.03 -39.68
C LYS A 4 -9.59 46.07 -38.16
N ALA A 5 -10.53 46.88 -37.68
CA ALA A 5 -10.83 46.98 -36.25
C ALA A 5 -11.49 45.69 -35.71
N GLN A 6 -12.35 45.07 -36.52
CA GLN A 6 -13.00 43.81 -36.17
C GLN A 6 -12.02 42.62 -36.10
N ILE A 7 -11.04 42.57 -37.00
CA ILE A 7 -9.99 41.53 -37.01
C ILE A 7 -9.11 41.61 -35.76
N VAL A 8 -8.72 42.82 -35.33
CA VAL A 8 -7.89 43.00 -34.13
C VAL A 8 -8.62 42.56 -32.86
N GLY A 9 -9.92 42.88 -32.73
CA GLY A 9 -10.73 42.44 -31.59
C GLY A 9 -10.88 40.92 -31.50
N GLN A 10 -11.06 40.26 -32.66
CA GLN A 10 -11.18 38.80 -32.71
C GLN A 10 -9.88 38.09 -32.29
N ILE A 11 -8.72 38.60 -32.72
CA ILE A 11 -7.41 38.05 -32.32
C ILE A 11 -7.21 38.17 -30.81
N PHE A 12 -7.56 39.32 -30.22
CA PHE A 12 -7.44 39.52 -28.77
C PHE A 12 -8.32 38.54 -27.97
N ILE A 13 -9.56 38.31 -28.41
CA ILE A 13 -10.48 37.35 -27.76
C ILE A 13 -9.90 35.94 -27.82
N PHE A 14 -9.31 35.53 -28.96
CA PHE A 14 -8.68 34.21 -29.07
C PHE A 14 -7.47 34.07 -28.14
N LEU A 15 -6.63 35.10 -28.00
CA LEU A 15 -5.50 35.07 -27.07
C LEU A 15 -5.98 34.95 -25.62
N LEU A 16 -7.02 35.71 -25.25
CA LEU A 16 -7.61 35.63 -23.92
C LEU A 16 -8.22 34.25 -23.66
N ALA A 17 -8.94 33.68 -24.64
CA ALA A 17 -9.53 32.36 -24.53
C ALA A 17 -8.47 31.27 -24.33
N ILE A 18 -7.36 31.33 -25.06
CA ILE A 18 -6.23 30.39 -24.89
C ILE A 18 -5.63 30.54 -23.49
N ALA A 19 -5.41 31.77 -23.01
CA ALA A 19 -4.87 32.02 -21.69
C ALA A 19 -5.78 31.46 -20.57
N ILE A 20 -7.09 31.70 -20.67
CA ILE A 20 -8.08 31.16 -19.72
C ILE A 20 -8.11 29.63 -19.79
N PHE A 21 -8.11 29.05 -21.00
CA PHE A 21 -8.11 27.60 -21.19
C PHE A 21 -6.87 26.95 -20.58
N SER A 22 -5.67 27.51 -20.82
CA SER A 22 -4.43 27.02 -20.21
C SER A 22 -4.48 27.08 -18.69
N LEU A 23 -5.02 28.16 -18.12
CA LEU A 23 -5.16 28.31 -16.68
C LEU A 23 -6.13 27.24 -16.11
N ILE A 24 -7.29 27.05 -16.72
CA ILE A 24 -8.24 26.00 -16.34
C ILE A 24 -7.59 24.61 -16.41
N MET A 25 -6.81 24.33 -17.46
CA MET A 25 -6.15 23.03 -17.63
C MET A 25 -5.13 22.76 -16.52
N VAL A 26 -4.31 23.76 -16.16
CA VAL A 26 -3.33 23.63 -15.06
C VAL A 26 -4.01 23.41 -13.71
N TYR A 27 -5.07 24.17 -13.41
CA TYR A 27 -5.82 24.00 -12.17
C TYR A 27 -6.57 22.66 -12.13
N GLY A 28 -7.18 22.26 -13.25
CA GLY A 28 -7.88 20.99 -13.38
C GLY A 28 -6.92 19.81 -13.15
N TYR A 29 -5.74 19.83 -13.76
CA TYR A 29 -4.73 18.80 -13.57
C TYR A 29 -4.28 18.70 -12.11
N LYS A 30 -3.91 19.83 -11.48
CA LYS A 30 -3.49 19.85 -10.07
C LYS A 30 -4.59 19.36 -9.10
N ALA A 31 -5.85 19.68 -9.39
CA ALA A 31 -6.96 19.21 -8.58
C ALA A 31 -7.08 17.68 -8.67
N ILE A 32 -7.03 17.12 -9.88
CA ILE A 32 -7.14 15.67 -10.12
C ILE A 32 -6.01 14.91 -9.43
N THR A 33 -4.75 15.35 -9.59
CA THR A 33 -3.61 14.66 -8.95
C THR A 33 -3.71 14.65 -7.43
N GLY A 34 -4.12 15.78 -6.83
CA GLY A 34 -4.31 15.86 -5.38
C GLY A 34 -5.48 15.02 -4.85
N PHE A 35 -6.49 14.71 -5.67
CA PHE A 35 -7.56 13.79 -5.28
C PHE A 35 -7.07 12.34 -5.29
N THR A 36 -6.27 11.95 -6.28
CA THR A 36 -5.70 10.58 -6.37
C THR A 36 -4.81 10.26 -5.17
N GLU A 37 -3.84 11.13 -4.85
CA GLU A 37 -2.90 10.94 -3.72
C GLU A 37 -3.63 10.80 -2.37
N ARG A 38 -4.69 11.61 -2.15
CA ARG A 38 -5.52 11.51 -0.95
C ARG A 38 -6.33 10.21 -0.89
N GLY A 39 -6.79 9.73 -2.04
CA GLY A 39 -7.49 8.46 -2.16
C GLY A 39 -6.60 7.29 -1.74
N GLU A 40 -5.36 7.27 -2.22
CA GLU A 40 -4.35 6.25 -1.89
C GLU A 40 -4.03 6.25 -0.38
N THR A 41 -3.84 7.43 0.21
CA THR A 41 -3.61 7.58 1.65
C THR A 41 -4.76 6.99 2.48
N VAL A 42 -6.01 7.27 2.09
CA VAL A 42 -7.19 6.74 2.78
C VAL A 42 -7.29 5.22 2.63
N ALA A 43 -7.05 4.68 1.42
CA ALA A 43 -7.05 3.25 1.18
C ALA A 43 -6.00 2.52 2.02
N LEU A 44 -4.81 3.12 2.18
CA LEU A 44 -3.76 2.56 3.01
C LEU A 44 -4.14 2.57 4.51
N LEU A 45 -4.75 3.65 4.99
CA LEU A 45 -5.26 3.70 6.38
C LEU A 45 -6.36 2.66 6.60
N GLU A 46 -7.23 2.44 5.61
CA GLU A 46 -8.25 1.39 5.70
C GLU A 46 -7.63 0.00 5.73
N LEU A 47 -6.61 -0.26 4.91
CA LEU A 47 -5.83 -1.49 4.92
C LEU A 47 -5.19 -1.73 6.29
N GLN A 48 -4.50 -0.73 6.86
CA GLN A 48 -3.89 -0.82 8.18
C GLN A 48 -4.93 -1.15 9.25
N ASN A 49 -6.03 -0.39 9.32
CA ASN A 49 -7.10 -0.61 10.28
C ASN A 49 -7.79 -1.97 10.10
N LYS A 50 -7.89 -2.46 8.87
CA LYS A 50 -8.46 -3.78 8.57
C LYS A 50 -7.53 -4.89 9.08
N LEU A 51 -6.25 -4.82 8.74
CA LEU A 51 -5.23 -5.76 9.19
C LEU A 51 -5.16 -5.82 10.71
N GLU A 52 -5.03 -4.67 11.37
CA GLU A 52 -4.93 -4.60 12.82
C GLU A 52 -6.16 -5.22 13.51
N ARG A 53 -7.37 -4.87 13.05
CA ARG A 53 -8.60 -5.41 13.63
C ARG A 53 -8.77 -6.91 13.40
N GLN A 54 -8.57 -7.39 12.17
CA GLN A 54 -8.76 -8.81 11.87
C GLN A 54 -7.71 -9.68 12.54
N ILE A 55 -6.44 -9.26 12.53
CA ILE A 55 -5.36 -10.01 13.17
C ILE A 55 -5.53 -9.99 14.69
N SER A 56 -5.89 -8.85 15.30
CA SER A 56 -6.09 -8.78 16.76
C SER A 56 -7.32 -9.58 17.21
N ALA A 57 -8.41 -9.55 16.44
CA ALA A 57 -9.60 -10.36 16.73
C ALA A 57 -9.29 -11.86 16.63
N MET A 58 -8.63 -12.27 15.54
CA MET A 58 -8.26 -13.67 15.32
C MET A 58 -7.31 -14.20 16.39
N ALA A 59 -6.43 -13.36 16.93
CA ALA A 59 -5.49 -13.77 17.97
C ALA A 59 -6.21 -14.28 19.25
N LEU A 60 -7.40 -13.76 19.54
CA LEU A 60 -8.21 -14.12 20.71
C LEU A 60 -9.06 -15.38 20.47
N ASP A 61 -9.44 -15.64 19.21
CA ASP A 61 -10.35 -16.73 18.82
C ASP A 61 -9.58 -18.02 18.51
N TYR A 62 -9.05 -18.67 19.55
CA TYR A 62 -8.27 -19.90 19.45
C TYR A 62 -8.95 -20.98 18.58
N GLY A 63 -8.21 -21.52 17.61
CA GLY A 63 -8.64 -22.59 16.72
C GLY A 63 -9.61 -22.16 15.61
N SER A 64 -9.98 -20.87 15.57
CA SER A 64 -10.77 -20.32 14.48
C SER A 64 -9.88 -20.06 13.27
N THR A 65 -10.45 -20.25 12.08
CA THR A 65 -9.82 -19.91 10.81
C THR A 65 -10.71 -18.96 10.04
N ASP A 66 -10.10 -17.96 9.38
CA ASP A 66 -10.82 -17.03 8.52
C ASP A 66 -10.02 -16.71 7.26
N LYS A 67 -10.74 -16.47 6.17
CA LYS A 67 -10.16 -16.03 4.91
C LYS A 67 -10.16 -14.51 4.88
N MET A 68 -8.97 -13.91 4.90
CA MET A 68 -8.81 -12.47 4.77
C MET A 68 -8.48 -12.10 3.32
N GLU A 69 -9.40 -11.40 2.67
CA GLU A 69 -9.16 -10.78 1.36
C GLU A 69 -8.68 -9.34 1.55
N LEU A 70 -7.45 -9.06 1.15
CA LEU A 70 -6.87 -7.73 1.14
C LEU A 70 -6.99 -7.13 -0.26
N GLN A 71 -7.47 -5.90 -0.32
CA GLN A 71 -7.43 -5.09 -1.53
C GLN A 71 -6.30 -4.09 -1.36
N LEU A 72 -5.31 -4.17 -2.24
CA LEU A 72 -4.20 -3.24 -2.32
C LEU A 72 -4.39 -2.33 -3.53
N SER A 73 -3.92 -1.08 -3.40
CA SER A 73 -3.79 -0.17 -4.53
C SER A 73 -2.96 -0.82 -5.63
N SER A 74 -3.25 -0.51 -6.89
CA SER A 74 -2.56 -1.08 -8.05
C SER A 74 -1.07 -0.74 -8.11
N GLU A 75 -0.62 0.22 -7.30
CA GLU A 75 0.79 0.56 -7.15
C GLU A 75 1.60 -0.49 -6.36
N TYR A 76 0.95 -1.31 -5.51
CA TYR A 76 1.61 -2.30 -4.68
C TYR A 76 1.61 -3.69 -5.32
N GLU A 77 2.81 -4.19 -5.58
CA GLU A 77 3.07 -5.46 -6.24
C GLU A 77 3.10 -6.62 -5.24
N GLN A 78 3.46 -6.34 -3.99
CA GLN A 78 3.67 -7.37 -2.97
C GLN A 78 3.44 -6.82 -1.55
N ILE A 79 3.00 -7.72 -0.66
CA ILE A 79 2.89 -7.48 0.78
C ILE A 79 3.75 -8.52 1.53
N CYS A 80 4.51 -8.08 2.51
CA CYS A 80 5.37 -8.94 3.32
C CYS A 80 5.00 -8.83 4.80
N PHE A 81 4.86 -9.98 5.46
CA PHE A 81 4.62 -10.12 6.88
C PHE A 81 5.89 -10.60 7.56
N VAL A 82 6.22 -10.02 8.73
CA VAL A 82 7.44 -10.33 9.47
C VAL A 82 7.12 -10.79 10.88
N ASP A 83 7.53 -12.00 11.22
CA ASP A 83 7.51 -12.52 12.58
C ASP A 83 8.85 -12.20 13.25
N HIS A 84 8.87 -11.13 14.05
CA HIS A 84 10.07 -10.69 14.77
C HIS A 84 10.65 -11.76 15.71
N ASP A 85 9.83 -12.70 16.22
CA ASP A 85 10.30 -13.77 17.11
C ASP A 85 11.04 -14.88 16.34
N GLN A 86 10.83 -14.98 15.03
CA GLN A 86 11.43 -16.00 14.15
C GLN A 86 12.46 -15.44 13.16
N LEU A 87 12.81 -14.15 13.27
CA LEU A 87 13.82 -13.54 12.42
C LEU A 87 15.19 -14.18 12.64
N GLN A 88 15.84 -14.51 11.52
CA GLN A 88 17.23 -14.97 11.50
C GLN A 88 18.15 -13.81 11.14
N ALA A 89 19.44 -14.10 10.88
CA ALA A 89 20.36 -13.09 10.40
C ALA A 89 19.83 -12.44 9.12
N LEU A 90 19.62 -11.13 9.16
CA LEU A 90 19.14 -10.32 8.05
C LEU A 90 20.25 -10.22 7.00
N ASN A 91 20.16 -11.02 5.94
CA ASN A 91 21.05 -10.94 4.78
C ASN A 91 20.35 -11.52 3.55
N GLU A 92 20.80 -11.11 2.36
CA GLU A 92 20.24 -11.58 1.08
C GLU A 92 20.34 -13.09 0.87
N GLN A 93 21.35 -13.74 1.48
CA GLN A 93 21.52 -15.19 1.40
C GLN A 93 20.41 -15.93 2.16
N THR A 94 20.00 -15.36 3.29
CA THR A 94 18.88 -15.84 4.07
C THR A 94 17.59 -15.46 3.36
N TYR A 95 17.46 -14.29 2.77
CA TYR A 95 16.20 -13.86 2.16
C TYR A 95 16.33 -13.51 0.68
N PRO A 96 16.44 -14.51 -0.21
CA PRO A 96 16.55 -14.23 -1.64
C PRO A 96 15.25 -13.62 -2.16
N GLY A 97 15.36 -12.48 -2.84
CA GLY A 97 14.22 -11.77 -3.44
C GLY A 97 13.45 -10.84 -2.50
N ILE A 98 13.90 -10.68 -1.25
CA ILE A 98 13.36 -9.61 -0.38
C ILE A 98 13.98 -8.28 -0.77
N SER A 99 13.15 -7.24 -0.75
CA SER A 99 13.59 -5.87 -1.02
C SER A 99 14.65 -5.42 -0.02
N PRO A 100 15.80 -4.88 -0.45
CA PRO A 100 16.85 -4.39 0.45
C PRO A 100 16.35 -3.38 1.49
N PHE A 101 15.30 -2.60 1.16
CA PHE A 101 14.73 -1.63 2.09
C PHE A 101 13.98 -2.29 3.26
N ILE A 102 13.40 -3.48 3.06
CA ILE A 102 12.77 -4.24 4.15
C ILE A 102 13.85 -4.74 5.10
N LEU A 103 14.98 -5.23 4.57
CA LEU A 103 16.11 -5.67 5.40
C LEU A 103 16.69 -4.51 6.21
N ASP A 104 16.92 -3.35 5.59
CA ASP A 104 17.39 -2.13 6.27
C ASP A 104 16.41 -1.67 7.37
N ALA A 105 15.10 -1.69 7.08
CA ALA A 105 14.08 -1.34 8.07
C ALA A 105 14.11 -2.30 9.29
N LEU A 106 14.30 -3.61 9.06
CA LEU A 106 14.41 -4.59 10.13
C LEU A 106 15.73 -4.44 10.91
N GLU A 107 16.85 -4.16 10.24
CA GLU A 107 18.15 -3.90 10.88
C GLU A 107 18.14 -2.64 11.74
N SER A 108 17.38 -1.62 11.33
CA SER A 108 17.20 -0.38 12.10
C SER A 108 16.40 -0.55 13.41
N GLY A 109 15.82 -1.73 13.63
CA GLY A 109 14.99 -2.02 14.81
C GLY A 109 13.54 -1.53 14.68
N SER A 110 13.06 -1.33 13.46
CA SER A 110 11.66 -0.97 13.21
C SER A 110 10.71 -2.00 13.83
N GLN A 111 9.65 -1.52 14.48
CA GLN A 111 8.57 -2.35 15.03
C GLN A 111 7.51 -2.71 13.99
N GLN A 112 7.69 -2.25 12.75
CA GLN A 112 6.83 -2.57 11.62
C GLN A 112 6.99 -4.04 11.26
N ASN A 113 5.86 -4.77 11.22
CA ASN A 113 5.80 -6.19 10.86
C ASN A 113 4.98 -6.47 9.59
N VAL A 114 4.50 -5.42 8.91
CA VAL A 114 3.87 -5.53 7.59
C VAL A 114 4.49 -4.49 6.65
N PHE A 115 5.01 -4.95 5.52
CA PHE A 115 5.66 -4.11 4.52
C PHE A 115 4.93 -4.23 3.18
N LEU A 116 4.82 -3.11 2.47
CA LEU A 116 4.35 -3.07 1.10
C LEU A 116 5.55 -2.88 0.16
N VAL A 117 5.45 -3.43 -1.04
CA VAL A 117 6.45 -3.24 -2.09
C VAL A 117 5.74 -2.68 -3.32
N PRO A 118 6.12 -1.48 -3.82
CA PRO A 118 7.06 -0.52 -3.24
C PRO A 118 6.65 -0.04 -1.83
N LEU A 119 7.61 0.51 -1.07
CA LEU A 119 7.38 0.93 0.31
C LEU A 119 6.29 2.00 0.41
N SER A 120 5.43 1.86 1.42
CA SER A 120 4.50 2.90 1.82
C SER A 120 5.16 3.95 2.71
N ASP A 121 4.69 5.19 2.60
CA ASP A 121 5.12 6.28 3.49
C ASP A 121 4.66 6.09 4.94
N THR A 122 3.65 5.25 5.16
CA THR A 122 3.10 4.95 6.48
C THR A 122 3.53 3.55 6.92
N PRO A 123 4.18 3.40 8.09
CA PRO A 123 4.56 2.10 8.63
C PRO A 123 3.31 1.35 9.14
N ILE A 124 3.21 0.07 8.79
CA ILE A 124 2.08 -0.78 9.19
C ILE A 124 2.53 -1.78 10.26
N GLN A 125 2.05 -1.58 11.49
CA GLN A 125 2.27 -2.49 12.60
C GLN A 125 0.95 -3.17 12.99
N VAL A 126 0.99 -4.49 13.14
CA VAL A 126 -0.13 -5.31 13.60
C VAL A 126 0.26 -6.09 14.86
N SER A 127 -0.73 -6.68 15.54
CA SER A 127 -0.51 -7.52 16.72
C SER A 127 0.40 -8.71 16.41
N LYS A 128 0.80 -9.48 17.43
CA LYS A 128 1.70 -10.63 17.29
C LYS A 128 1.20 -11.60 16.21
N ILE A 129 2.08 -11.88 15.24
CA ILE A 129 1.84 -12.83 14.16
C ILE A 129 2.80 -14.01 14.25
N VAL A 130 2.38 -15.16 13.72
CA VAL A 130 3.21 -16.36 13.56
C VAL A 130 3.11 -16.79 12.11
N LEU A 131 4.20 -17.17 11.47
CA LEU A 131 4.17 -17.57 10.07
C LEU A 131 4.23 -19.10 9.94
N GLU A 132 3.34 -19.67 9.12
CA GLU A 132 3.25 -21.13 8.95
C GLU A 132 4.47 -21.71 8.23
N GLN A 133 5.05 -20.95 7.29
CA GLN A 133 6.29 -21.33 6.62
C GLN A 133 7.46 -20.79 7.45
N PRO A 134 8.11 -21.62 8.30
CA PRO A 134 9.10 -21.16 9.28
C PRO A 134 10.47 -20.93 8.63
N GLN A 135 10.56 -20.94 7.30
CA GLN A 135 11.78 -20.54 6.63
C GLN A 135 11.88 -19.02 6.67
N LYS A 136 12.35 -18.57 7.84
CA LYS A 136 13.01 -17.30 8.14
C LYS A 136 12.11 -16.18 8.65
N GLY A 137 10.90 -16.44 9.13
CA GLY A 137 10.11 -15.40 9.81
C GLY A 137 9.70 -14.22 8.91
N ILE A 138 9.74 -14.39 7.58
CA ILE A 138 9.20 -13.42 6.63
C ILE A 138 8.37 -14.17 5.57
N LEU A 139 7.13 -13.74 5.38
CA LEU A 139 6.21 -14.26 4.36
C LEU A 139 5.83 -13.12 3.42
N CYS A 140 6.27 -13.21 2.18
CA CYS A 140 5.91 -12.26 1.14
C CYS A 140 4.95 -12.86 0.14
N VAL A 141 3.93 -12.10 -0.23
CA VAL A 141 2.85 -12.52 -1.13
C VAL A 141 2.67 -11.48 -2.23
N GLU A 142 2.77 -11.92 -3.48
CA GLU A 142 2.51 -11.08 -4.65
C GLU A 142 1.02 -10.79 -4.78
N THR A 143 0.69 -9.59 -5.24
CA THR A 143 -0.69 -9.19 -5.48
C THR A 143 -1.17 -9.69 -6.84
N THR A 144 -2.32 -10.37 -6.89
CA THR A 144 -2.95 -10.76 -8.15
C THR A 144 -4.12 -9.82 -8.42
N ARG A 145 -3.96 -8.91 -9.39
CA ARG A 145 -4.97 -7.87 -9.70
C ARG A 145 -5.31 -6.98 -8.49
N GLY A 146 -4.30 -6.58 -7.72
CA GLY A 146 -4.48 -5.77 -6.51
C GLY A 146 -5.17 -6.51 -5.36
N ARG A 147 -5.22 -7.84 -5.40
CA ARG A 147 -5.80 -8.69 -4.36
C ARG A 147 -4.77 -9.64 -3.78
N VAL A 148 -4.83 -9.82 -2.46
CA VAL A 148 -4.10 -10.88 -1.74
C VAL A 148 -5.08 -11.62 -0.84
N ASP A 149 -5.10 -12.93 -0.95
CA ASP A 149 -5.94 -13.80 -0.11
C ASP A 149 -5.05 -14.53 0.89
N LEU A 150 -5.33 -14.33 2.18
CA LEU A 150 -4.59 -14.94 3.29
C LEU A 150 -5.52 -15.80 4.14
N LEU A 151 -4.95 -16.88 4.67
CA LEU A 151 -5.58 -17.67 5.73
C LEU A 151 -5.06 -17.15 7.08
N LEU A 152 -5.99 -16.77 7.95
CA LEU A 152 -5.70 -16.41 9.33
C LEU A 152 -6.17 -17.53 10.24
N GLU A 153 -5.32 -17.94 11.19
CA GLU A 153 -5.64 -18.95 12.20
C GLU A 153 -5.33 -18.39 13.60
N GLY A 154 -6.33 -18.44 14.49
CA GLY A 154 -6.18 -17.98 15.87
C GLY A 154 -5.44 -18.98 16.74
N THR A 155 -4.33 -18.56 17.36
CA THR A 155 -3.54 -19.41 18.28
C THR A 155 -3.78 -19.09 19.76
N GLY A 156 -4.70 -18.17 20.07
CA GLY A 156 -5.03 -17.71 21.43
C GLY A 156 -4.04 -16.70 22.01
N SER A 157 -2.88 -16.50 21.38
CA SER A 157 -1.87 -15.49 21.77
C SER A 157 -1.29 -14.72 20.59
N ALA A 158 -1.45 -15.25 19.38
CA ALA A 158 -1.02 -14.67 18.13
C ALA A 158 -1.92 -15.14 16.99
N THR A 159 -1.82 -14.48 15.85
CA THR A 159 -2.49 -14.93 14.63
C THR A 159 -1.48 -15.57 13.71
N LYS A 160 -1.73 -16.83 13.38
CA LYS A 160 -0.94 -17.55 12.40
C LYS A 160 -1.41 -17.14 10.99
N ILE A 161 -0.47 -16.73 10.15
CA ILE A 161 -0.72 -16.28 8.78
C ILE A 161 -0.13 -17.28 7.80
N SER A 162 -0.93 -17.68 6.81
CA SER A 162 -0.49 -18.48 5.67
C SER A 162 -1.22 -18.11 4.39
N LEU A 163 -0.77 -18.68 3.27
CA LEU A 163 -1.37 -18.49 1.96
C LEU A 163 -2.70 -19.23 1.89
N TRP A 164 -3.74 -18.58 1.36
CA TRP A 164 -4.98 -19.27 0.99
C TRP A 164 -4.76 -20.06 -0.30
N SER A 165 -4.73 -21.39 -0.20
CA SER A 165 -4.61 -22.32 -1.35
C SER A 165 -5.95 -22.95 -1.72
#